data_AF-A0A2V5ZVW4-F1
#
_entry.id   AF-A0A2V5ZVW4-F1
#
_cell.length_a   1.000
_cell.length_b   1.000
_cell.length_c   1.000
_cell.angle_alpha   90.00
_cell.angle_beta   90.00
_cell.angle_gamma   90.00
#
_symmetry.space_group_name_H-M   'P 1'
#
loop_
_entity.id
_entity.type
_entity.pdbx_description
1 polymer ?
#
loop_
_entity_poly.entity_id
_entity_poly.type
_entity_poly.pdbx_seq_one_letter_code
_entity_poly.pdbx_strand_id
1 'polypeptide(L)'
;MLHRDSSSSLGTTAQTRRLLLFDIDGTLIHSGGAGVHALILAFKERFGIDDDLQKIEIAGMTDSGIVLSVLSKYKIPATNENVSGF
;
A
#
# COMPACT_ATOMS: atom_id res chain seq x y z
N MET A 1 3.92 35.64 59.76
CA MET A 1 3.04 34.50 59.46
C MET A 1 2.98 34.36 57.96
N LEU A 2 3.74 33.40 57.42
CA LEU A 2 3.83 33.12 55.98
C LEU A 2 2.51 32.48 55.53
N HIS A 3 1.82 33.08 54.56
CA HIS A 3 0.85 32.37 53.74
C HIS A 3 1.37 32.35 52.32
N ARG A 4 1.67 31.13 51.87
CA ARG A 4 1.91 30.76 50.48
C ARG A 4 0.68 31.16 49.66
N ASP A 5 0.90 31.50 48.40
CA ASP A 5 0.31 30.73 47.31
C ASP A 5 1.18 30.88 46.07
N SER A 6 2.11 29.92 45.94
CA SER A 6 2.78 29.61 44.70
C SER A 6 1.79 28.79 43.87
N SER A 7 0.94 29.47 43.09
CA SER A 7 0.18 28.82 42.03
C SER A 7 1.16 28.41 40.93
N SER A 8 1.82 27.28 41.16
CA SER A 8 2.57 26.55 40.16
C SER A 8 1.64 26.28 39.00
N SER A 9 1.92 26.89 37.85
CA SER A 9 1.33 26.49 36.58
C SER A 9 1.63 25.01 36.38
N LEU A 10 0.61 24.17 36.51
CA LEU A 10 0.64 22.79 36.04
C LEU A 10 0.77 22.87 34.52
N GLY A 11 2.02 22.94 34.06
CA GLY A 11 2.37 22.79 32.66
C GLY A 11 1.97 21.40 32.23
N THR A 12 0.76 21.25 31.70
CA THR A 12 0.37 20.09 30.92
C THR A 12 1.27 20.07 29.70
N THR A 13 2.39 19.36 29.78
CA THR A 13 3.19 19.05 28.59
C THR A 13 2.31 18.19 27.71
N ALA A 14 1.81 18.76 26.62
CA ALA A 14 1.09 18.01 25.62
C ALA A 14 2.03 16.93 25.08
N GLN A 15 1.84 15.69 25.52
CA GLN A 15 2.61 14.53 25.07
C GLN A 15 2.49 14.44 23.55
N THR A 16 3.60 14.72 22.84
CA THR A 16 3.62 14.70 21.38
C THR A 16 3.53 13.27 20.91
N ARG A 17 2.40 12.89 20.29
CA ARG A 17 2.27 11.56 19.69
C ARG A 17 3.05 11.52 18.37
N ARG A 18 3.85 10.46 18.20
CA ARG A 18 4.55 10.17 16.94
C ARG A 18 3.69 9.26 16.08
N LEU A 19 3.50 9.62 14.81
CA LEU A 19 2.92 8.75 13.79
C LEU A 19 4.06 8.04 13.07
N LEU A 20 3.99 6.71 13.02
CA LEU A 20 4.90 5.86 12.26
C LEU A 20 4.05 5.09 11.25
N LEU A 21 4.39 5.21 9.96
CA LEU A 21 3.78 4.46 8.87
C LEU A 21 4.84 3.53 8.30
N PHE A 22 4.54 2.24 8.27
CA PHE A 22 5.42 1.23 7.69
C PHE A 22 4.76 0.69 6.45
N ASP A 23 5.52 0.69 5.36
CA ASP A 23 5.24 -0.14 4.20
C ASP A 23 5.48 -1.64 4.53
N ILE A 24 5.03 -2.57 3.68
CA ILE A 24 5.12 -4.01 3.93
C ILE A 24 6.30 -4.64 3.19
N ASP A 25 6.24 -4.66 1.85
CA ASP A 25 7.16 -5.41 1.00
C ASP A 25 8.50 -4.70 0.82
N GLY A 26 9.59 -5.36 1.22
CA GLY A 26 10.91 -4.74 1.27
C GLY A 26 11.12 -3.82 2.46
N THR A 27 10.08 -3.60 3.29
CA THR A 27 10.14 -2.80 4.52
C THR A 27 10.05 -3.67 5.78
N LEU A 28 8.91 -4.35 6.00
CA LEU A 28 8.71 -5.24 7.13
C LEU A 28 9.06 -6.69 6.81
N ILE A 29 8.82 -7.11 5.57
CA ILE A 29 9.06 -8.47 5.09
C ILE A 29 9.67 -8.49 3.70
N HIS A 30 10.30 -9.59 3.33
CA HIS A 30 10.64 -9.89 1.94
C HIS A 30 9.70 -10.98 1.43
N SER A 31 8.67 -10.61 0.67
CA SER A 31 7.63 -11.55 0.20
C SER A 31 8.10 -12.49 -0.91
N GLY A 32 9.31 -12.31 -1.45
CA GLY A 32 9.82 -13.11 -2.56
C GLY A 32 8.98 -13.00 -3.83
N GLY A 33 8.29 -11.86 -4.02
CA GLY A 33 7.45 -11.62 -5.20
C GLY A 33 6.06 -12.25 -5.13
N ALA A 34 5.60 -12.69 -3.96
CA ALA A 34 4.29 -13.35 -3.81
C ALA A 34 3.12 -12.53 -4.39
N GLY A 35 3.09 -11.21 -4.20
CA GLY A 35 2.06 -10.34 -4.78
C GLY A 35 2.06 -10.34 -6.32
N VAL A 36 3.25 -10.28 -6.92
CA VAL A 36 3.39 -10.35 -8.39
C VAL A 36 2.96 -11.71 -8.92
N HIS A 37 3.37 -12.80 -8.28
CA HIS A 37 2.95 -14.14 -8.67
C HIS A 37 1.42 -14.31 -8.58
N ALA A 38 0.78 -13.76 -7.54
CA ALA A 38 -0.67 -13.79 -7.41
C ALA A 38 -1.36 -13.03 -8.56
N LEU A 39 -0.85 -11.85 -8.94
CA LEU A 39 -1.38 -11.09 -10.08
C LEU A 39 -1.21 -11.84 -11.40
N ILE A 40 -0.05 -12.45 -11.65
CA ILE A 40 0.20 -13.28 -12.85
C ILE A 40 -0.86 -14.39 -12.95
N LEU A 41 -1.08 -15.13 -11.86
CA LEU A 41 -2.08 -16.20 -11.82
C LEU A 41 -3.49 -15.67 -12.08
N ALA A 42 -3.89 -14.58 -11.43
CA ALA A 42 -5.21 -13.99 -11.61
C ALA A 42 -5.43 -13.47 -13.05
N PHE A 43 -4.42 -12.87 -13.68
CA PHE A 43 -4.52 -12.45 -15.09
C PHE A 43 -4.61 -13.64 -16.06
N LYS A 44 -3.89 -14.71 -15.77
CA LYS A 44 -3.97 -15.96 -16.54
C LYS A 44 -5.36 -16.57 -16.45
N GLU A 45 -5.93 -16.66 -15.24
CA GLU A 45 -7.26 -17.23 -15.02
C GLU A 45 -8.39 -16.39 -15.61
N ARG A 46 -8.33 -15.06 -15.46
CA ARG A 46 -9.43 -14.17 -15.89
C ARG A 46 -9.40 -13.81 -17.36
N PHE A 47 -8.21 -13.62 -17.93
CA PHE A 47 -8.06 -13.06 -19.27
C PHE A 47 -7.21 -13.93 -20.21
N GLY A 48 -6.71 -15.07 -19.74
CA GLY A 48 -5.85 -15.95 -20.54
C GLY A 48 -4.48 -15.33 -20.86
N ILE A 49 -4.05 -14.32 -20.09
CA ILE A 49 -2.76 -13.65 -20.28
C ILE A 49 -1.65 -14.48 -19.62
N ASP A 50 -0.72 -14.98 -20.43
CA ASP A 50 0.49 -15.69 -19.95
C ASP A 50 1.70 -14.75 -20.09
N ASP A 51 1.93 -13.92 -19.08
CA ASP A 51 2.95 -12.87 -19.03
C ASP A 51 3.62 -12.86 -17.65
N ASP A 52 4.93 -12.66 -17.62
CA ASP A 52 5.71 -12.58 -16.37
C ASP A 52 5.66 -11.18 -15.73
N LEU A 53 5.02 -10.21 -16.39
CA LEU A 53 4.86 -8.83 -15.97
C LEU A 53 6.18 -8.07 -15.71
N GLN A 54 7.33 -8.59 -16.16
CA GLN A 54 8.64 -7.95 -15.93
C GLN A 54 8.78 -6.56 -16.59
N LYS A 55 7.92 -6.26 -17.57
CA LYS A 55 7.87 -4.96 -18.27
C LYS A 55 6.90 -3.96 -17.65
N ILE A 56 6.31 -4.29 -16.50
CA ILE A 56 5.46 -3.39 -15.72
C ILE A 56 6.25 -2.97 -14.48
N GLU A 57 6.39 -1.66 -14.26
CA GLU A 57 6.89 -1.16 -12.99
C GLU A 57 5.89 -1.51 -11.89
N ILE A 58 6.37 -2.16 -10.82
CA ILE A 58 5.51 -2.67 -9.74
C ILE A 58 5.90 -2.08 -8.39
N ALA A 59 7.18 -1.77 -8.18
CA ALA A 59 7.70 -1.37 -6.88
C ALA A 59 6.99 -0.11 -6.36
N GLY A 60 6.41 -0.22 -5.15
CA GLY A 60 5.70 0.88 -4.49
C GLY A 60 4.35 1.25 -5.10
N MET A 61 3.84 0.47 -6.07
CA MET A 61 2.51 0.69 -6.63
C MET A 61 1.44 -0.01 -5.81
N THR A 62 0.21 0.53 -5.90
CA THR A 62 -0.97 -0.17 -5.40
C THR A 62 -1.38 -1.27 -6.37
N ASP A 63 -2.05 -2.30 -5.86
CA ASP A 63 -2.56 -3.41 -6.69
C ASP A 63 -3.42 -2.90 -7.85
N SER A 64 -4.33 -1.95 -7.58
CA SER A 64 -5.16 -1.35 -8.64
C SER A 64 -4.33 -0.62 -9.69
N GLY A 65 -3.25 0.06 -9.29
CA GLY A 65 -2.32 0.71 -10.22
C GLY A 65 -1.62 -0.29 -11.15
N ILE A 66 -1.23 -1.44 -10.60
CA ILE A 66 -0.60 -2.53 -11.37
C ILE A 66 -1.63 -3.13 -12.34
N VAL A 67 -2.83 -3.46 -11.84
CA VAL A 67 -3.94 -4.00 -12.65
C VAL A 67 -4.25 -3.08 -13.83
N LEU A 68 -4.38 -1.77 -13.61
CA LEU A 68 -4.63 -0.80 -14.67
C LEU A 68 -3.53 -0.78 -15.74
N SER A 69 -2.26 -0.90 -15.33
CA SER A 69 -1.12 -0.95 -16.24
C SER A 69 -1.15 -2.20 -17.12
N VAL A 70 -1.48 -3.36 -16.54
CA VAL A 70 -1.61 -4.62 -17.28
C VAL A 70 -2.81 -4.57 -18.25
N LEU A 71 -3.98 -4.12 -17.79
CA LEU A 71 -5.16 -3.97 -18.66
C LEU A 71 -4.87 -3.05 -19.85
N SER A 72 -4.17 -1.94 -19.63
CA SER A 72 -3.72 -1.02 -20.68
C SER A 72 -2.79 -1.70 -21.68
N LYS A 73 -1.77 -2.43 -21.21
CA LYS A 73 -0.83 -3.19 -22.05
C LYS A 73 -1.54 -4.17 -22.98
N TYR A 74 -2.56 -4.86 -22.47
CA TYR A 74 -3.33 -5.87 -23.21
C TYR A 74 -4.56 -5.32 -23.93
N LYS A 75 -4.78 -3.99 -23.89
CA LYS A 75 -5.93 -3.31 -24.50
C LYS A 75 -7.28 -3.85 -24.01
N ILE A 76 -7.33 -4.24 -22.73
CA ILE A 76 -8.56 -4.65 -22.05
C ILE A 76 -9.19 -3.40 -21.41
N PRO A 77 -10.51 -3.17 -21.57
CA PRO A 77 -11.16 -2.02 -20.95
C PRO A 77 -11.02 -2.02 -19.42
N ALA A 78 -10.63 -0.89 -18.83
CA ALA A 78 -10.55 -0.71 -17.38
C ALA A 78 -11.93 -0.43 -16.77
N THR A 79 -12.88 -1.36 -16.94
CA THR A 79 -14.19 -1.28 -16.28
C THR A 79 -14.05 -1.55 -14.79
N ASN A 80 -15.03 -1.10 -13.99
CA ASN A 80 -15.07 -1.41 -12.56
C ASN A 80 -15.00 -2.92 -12.31
N GLU A 81 -15.70 -3.73 -13.11
CA GLU A 81 -15.67 -5.20 -13.03
C GLU A 81 -14.27 -5.78 -13.28
N ASN A 82 -13.53 -5.24 -14.26
CA ASN A 82 -12.18 -5.71 -14.55
C ASN A 82 -11.21 -5.35 -13.43
N VAL A 83 -11.32 -4.14 -12.86
CA VAL A 83 -10.42 -3.67 -11.80
C VAL A 83 -10.75 -4.30 -10.45
N SER A 84 -12.02 -4.39 -10.05
CA SER A 84 -12.42 -4.90 -8.73
C SER A 84 -12.40 -6.43 -8.60
N GLY A 85 -12.08 -7.14 -9.68
CA GLY A 85 -11.93 -8.59 -9.67
C GLY A 85 -10.52 -9.08 -9.33
N PHE A 86 -9.68 -8.18 -8.80
CA PHE A 86 -8.37 -8.44 -8.19
C PHE A 86 -8.42 -7.87 -6.76
#